data_AF-A0A0S8I8F4-F1
#
_entry.id   AF-A0A0S8I8F4-F1
#
_cell.length_a   1.000
_cell.length_b   1.000
_cell.length_c   1.000
_cell.angle_alpha   90.00
_cell.angle_beta   90.00
_cell.angle_gamma   90.00
#
_symmetry.space_group_name_H-M   'P 1'
#
loop_
_entity.id
_entity.type
_entity.pdbx_description
1 polymer ?
#
loop_
_entity_poly.entity_id
_entity_poly.type
_entity_poly.pdbx_seq_one_letter_code
_entity_poly.pdbx_strand_id
1 'polypeptide(L)'
;MACFTLVRSRFGLLSIFLWIPKVLACGLSPLAALSGFLGAALGLVNRDLRSMVLGLFGASVATRYVYKVTGPHHGFERAFGPDWEACIPPQVRQEMLSRRWSLRAFDPPRTPWIQDVHIATDPQDGDRLYADLWIPHEGVTPSGLVVLYLHGSGWHYGGKDMRTRRFFRHLTNQGHVIIDFAYRLAPRVDLYQMIFDVKRAISWMKNNAVNYGVDENKIVLMGGSAGAQLALLAAYTPNDPRFQPLDVQQDTSICGVVSYYGPTDLIELHRYFEAKFRRIPVRRSFLIKVPITRWEKRARRTGFLPPDGRFVTPIEILPNLIGDLPDRATDLYNLFSPINHVGAHCPPTLLLQGLHDFGGMVNQVRSLHEALFNAGVMSILVEFHNTEHGFDLIPPKWSPATQAATYDTERFLALLAYC
;
A
#
# COMPACT_ATOMS: atom_id res chain seq x y z
N MET A 1 24.34 7.00 -5.12
CA MET A 1 23.09 6.28 -4.79
C MET A 1 22.50 6.70 -3.44
N ALA A 2 23.23 6.61 -2.32
CA ALA A 2 22.73 6.98 -0.98
C ALA A 2 22.14 8.39 -0.89
N CYS A 3 22.73 9.39 -1.56
CA CYS A 3 22.25 10.78 -1.53
C CYS A 3 20.84 10.95 -2.09
N PHE A 4 20.34 10.05 -2.94
CA PHE A 4 18.97 10.15 -3.46
C PHE A 4 17.91 10.09 -2.36
N THR A 5 18.20 9.44 -1.22
CA THR A 5 17.32 9.44 -0.05
C THR A 5 17.09 10.86 0.52
N LEU A 6 18.06 11.77 0.35
CA LEU A 6 18.00 13.15 0.86
C LEU A 6 17.32 14.11 -0.12
N VAL A 7 17.14 13.73 -1.38
CA VAL A 7 16.65 14.64 -2.42
C VAL A 7 15.14 14.79 -2.32
N ARG A 8 14.66 16.02 -2.07
CA ARG A 8 13.24 16.38 -2.20
C ARG A 8 13.08 17.35 -3.36
N SER A 9 12.47 16.90 -4.46
CA SER A 9 12.23 17.78 -5.61
C SER A 9 10.96 18.60 -5.39
N ARG A 10 11.07 19.92 -5.60
CA ARG A 10 9.92 20.83 -5.70
C ARG A 10 9.33 20.87 -7.11
N PHE A 11 10.06 20.37 -8.11
CA PHE A 11 9.62 20.35 -9.51
C PHE A 11 8.96 19.01 -9.86
N GLY A 12 7.75 19.06 -10.42
CA GLY A 12 6.93 17.88 -10.71
C GLY A 12 7.61 16.87 -11.63
N LEU A 13 8.13 17.31 -12.80
CA LEU A 13 8.74 16.41 -13.78
C LEU A 13 9.95 15.67 -13.18
N LEU A 14 10.81 16.41 -12.47
CA LEU A 14 11.96 15.83 -11.78
C LEU A 14 11.53 14.85 -10.68
N SER A 15 10.39 15.08 -10.01
CA SER A 15 9.87 14.16 -9.00
C SER A 15 9.50 12.80 -9.61
N ILE A 16 8.87 12.79 -10.80
CA ILE A 16 8.52 11.55 -11.51
C ILE A 16 9.78 10.79 -11.93
N PHE A 17 10.77 11.49 -12.52
CA PHE A 17 12.01 10.86 -12.96
C PHE A 17 12.87 10.34 -11.80
N LEU A 18 12.84 11.02 -10.65
CA LEU A 18 13.59 10.61 -9.46
C LEU A 18 12.90 9.53 -8.63
N TRP A 19 11.61 9.25 -8.85
CA TRP A 19 10.85 8.30 -8.04
C TRP A 19 11.50 6.91 -8.01
N ILE A 20 11.75 6.27 -9.16
CA ILE A 20 12.38 4.94 -9.22
C ILE A 20 13.80 4.96 -8.60
N PRO A 21 14.71 5.89 -8.98
CA PRO A 21 16.01 6.00 -8.33
C PRO A 21 15.94 6.15 -6.81
N LYS A 22 14.98 6.92 -6.29
CA LYS A 22 14.80 7.11 -4.85
C LYS A 22 14.28 5.86 -4.16
N VAL A 23 13.25 5.21 -4.70
CA VAL A 23 12.74 3.94 -4.17
C VAL A 23 13.86 2.90 -4.12
N LEU A 24 14.67 2.78 -5.19
CA LEU A 24 15.85 1.91 -5.22
C LEU A 24 16.92 2.31 -4.20
N ALA A 25 17.23 3.61 -4.08
CA ALA A 25 18.22 4.08 -3.11
C ALA A 25 17.80 3.80 -1.66
N CYS A 26 16.52 3.99 -1.35
CA CYS A 26 15.91 3.69 -0.06
C CYS A 26 15.93 2.18 0.21
N GLY A 27 15.41 1.37 -0.72
CA GLY A 27 15.27 -0.07 -0.54
C GLY A 27 16.57 -0.87 -0.66
N LEU A 28 17.63 -0.30 -1.24
CA LEU A 28 18.96 -0.92 -1.29
C LEU A 28 19.97 -0.18 -0.39
N SER A 29 19.48 0.64 0.54
CA SER A 29 20.33 1.39 1.48
C SER A 29 21.30 0.52 2.29
N PRO A 30 20.99 -0.72 2.73
CA PRO A 30 21.98 -1.56 3.39
C PRO A 30 23.17 -1.92 2.48
N LEU A 31 22.90 -2.22 1.20
CA LEU A 31 23.95 -2.47 0.22
C LEU A 31 24.75 -1.20 -0.07
N ALA A 32 24.08 -0.06 -0.16
CA ALA A 32 24.75 1.23 -0.35
C ALA A 32 25.65 1.58 0.86
N ALA A 33 25.24 1.25 2.08
CA ALA A 33 26.05 1.41 3.28
C ALA A 33 27.31 0.53 3.22
N LEU A 34 27.14 -0.76 2.91
CA LEU A 34 28.23 -1.71 2.77
C LEU A 34 29.22 -1.29 1.68
N SER A 35 28.74 -0.88 0.50
CA SER A 35 29.58 -0.37 -0.58
C SER A 35 30.32 0.90 -0.18
N GLY A 36 29.69 1.79 0.60
CA GLY A 36 30.34 2.98 1.14
C GLY A 36 31.50 2.65 2.09
N PHE A 37 31.28 1.71 3.02
CA PHE A 37 32.34 1.25 3.92
C PHE A 37 33.48 0.55 3.17
N LEU A 38 33.17 -0.27 2.17
CA LEU A 38 34.18 -0.90 1.32
C LEU A 38 35.00 0.14 0.54
N GLY A 39 34.34 1.13 -0.07
CA GLY A 39 35.01 2.23 -0.74
C GLY A 39 35.91 3.04 0.21
N ALA A 40 35.45 3.25 1.44
CA ALA A 40 36.25 3.91 2.47
C ALA A 40 37.52 3.12 2.82
N ALA A 41 37.38 1.80 3.02
CA ALA A 41 38.49 0.91 3.33
C ALA A 41 39.51 0.83 2.18
N LEU A 42 39.04 0.72 0.93
CA LEU A 42 39.92 0.75 -0.25
C LEU A 42 40.63 2.09 -0.40
N GLY A 43 39.95 3.20 -0.12
CA GLY A 43 40.56 4.54 -0.08
C GLY A 43 41.68 4.63 0.98
N LEU A 44 41.45 4.06 2.16
CA LEU A 44 42.47 4.00 3.22
C LEU A 44 43.69 3.17 2.81
N VAL A 45 43.48 1.96 2.26
CA VAL A 45 44.55 1.06 1.79
C VAL A 45 45.39 1.71 0.70
N ASN A 46 44.74 2.39 -0.25
CA ASN A 46 45.40 3.03 -1.38
C ASN A 46 45.89 4.47 -1.09
N ARG A 47 45.71 4.97 0.15
CA ARG A 47 45.98 6.37 0.53
C ARG A 47 45.25 7.41 -0.34
N ASP A 48 44.11 7.04 -0.91
CA ASP A 48 43.23 7.96 -1.65
C ASP A 48 42.19 8.57 -0.71
N LEU A 49 42.48 9.79 -0.25
CA LEU A 49 41.62 10.55 0.65
C LEU A 49 40.23 10.80 0.05
N ARG A 50 40.10 10.96 -1.28
CA ARG A 50 38.82 11.26 -1.92
C ARG A 50 37.89 10.06 -1.85
N SER A 51 38.38 8.87 -2.22
CA SER A 51 37.62 7.63 -2.09
C SER A 51 37.25 7.34 -0.63
N MET A 52 38.19 7.60 0.30
CA MET A 52 37.93 7.43 1.73
C MET A 52 36.76 8.30 2.21
N VAL A 53 36.83 9.61 1.95
CA VAL A 53 35.80 10.58 2.39
C VAL A 53 34.45 10.33 1.72
N LEU A 54 34.43 10.09 0.40
CA LEU A 54 33.19 9.81 -0.32
C LEU A 54 32.55 8.49 0.13
N GLY A 55 33.36 7.47 0.40
CA GLY A 55 32.91 6.19 0.95
C GLY A 55 32.25 6.34 2.32
N LEU A 56 32.93 7.02 3.26
CA LEU A 56 32.40 7.29 4.60
C LEU A 56 31.13 8.14 4.57
N PHE A 57 31.08 9.16 3.71
CA PHE A 57 29.88 9.97 3.53
C PHE A 57 28.70 9.15 3.03
N GLY A 58 28.91 8.33 1.98
CA GLY A 58 27.88 7.44 1.45
C GLY A 58 27.38 6.42 2.48
N ALA A 59 28.30 5.81 3.22
CA ALA A 59 27.98 4.88 4.29
C ALA A 59 27.17 5.54 5.41
N SER A 60 27.55 6.75 5.81
CA SER A 60 26.87 7.52 6.87
C SER A 60 25.45 7.89 6.47
N VAL A 61 25.24 8.38 5.24
CA VAL A 61 23.90 8.73 4.73
C VAL A 61 23.00 7.50 4.69
N ALA A 62 23.49 6.38 4.15
CA ALA A 62 22.72 5.15 4.04
C ALA A 62 22.40 4.55 5.43
N THR A 63 23.39 4.47 6.33
CA THR A 63 23.21 3.96 7.70
C THR A 63 22.21 4.82 8.49
N ARG A 64 22.30 6.16 8.37
CA ARG A 64 21.35 7.08 8.99
C ARG A 64 19.94 6.87 8.47
N TYR A 65 19.77 6.61 7.16
CA TYR A 65 18.47 6.26 6.60
C TYR A 65 17.91 4.99 7.23
N VAL A 66 18.70 3.90 7.27
CA VAL A 66 18.28 2.63 7.89
C VAL A 66 17.85 2.88 9.33
N TYR A 67 18.70 3.52 10.14
CA TYR A 67 18.40 3.80 11.55
C TYR A 67 17.09 4.58 11.74
N LYS A 68 16.83 5.61 10.92
CA LYS A 68 15.62 6.42 11.04
C LYS A 68 14.35 5.69 10.62
N VAL A 69 14.42 4.87 9.58
CA VAL A 69 13.23 4.21 9.02
C VAL A 69 12.83 2.96 9.81
N THR A 70 13.78 2.38 10.54
CA THR A 70 13.59 1.17 11.36
C THR A 70 13.53 1.47 12.86
N GLY A 71 13.57 2.76 13.23
CA GLY A 71 13.46 3.20 14.61
C GLY A 71 12.11 2.80 15.24
N PRO A 72 12.06 2.60 16.57
CA PRO A 72 10.84 2.24 17.27
C PRO A 72 9.81 3.37 17.26
N HIS A 73 8.55 3.03 17.49
CA HIS A 73 7.46 3.97 17.77
C HIS A 73 6.50 3.36 18.80
N HIS A 74 5.74 4.22 19.49
CA HIS A 74 4.80 3.83 20.54
C HIS A 74 3.35 3.76 20.04
N GLY A 75 3.16 3.49 18.74
CA GLY A 75 1.83 3.49 18.12
C GLY A 75 0.92 2.40 18.67
N PHE A 76 1.44 1.17 18.76
CA PHE A 76 0.72 0.03 19.32
C PHE A 76 0.44 0.19 20.81
N GLU A 77 1.42 0.63 21.60
CA GLU A 77 1.25 0.90 23.03
C GLU A 77 0.15 1.93 23.30
N ARG A 78 0.09 3.01 22.51
CA ARG A 78 -1.00 4.01 22.64
C ARG A 78 -2.37 3.47 22.23
N ALA A 79 -2.42 2.56 21.26
CA ALA A 79 -3.66 2.04 20.71
C ALA A 79 -4.23 0.86 21.52
N PHE A 80 -3.37 -0.03 22.02
CA PHE A 80 -3.74 -1.30 22.66
C PHE A 80 -3.29 -1.41 24.12
N GLY A 81 -2.60 -0.39 24.66
CA GLY A 81 -2.04 -0.39 26.02
C GLY A 81 -0.61 -0.97 26.09
N PRO A 82 0.07 -0.84 27.24
CA PRO A 82 1.49 -1.21 27.39
C PRO A 82 1.78 -2.70 27.21
N ASP A 83 0.82 -3.57 27.53
CA ASP A 83 0.99 -5.03 27.49
C ASP A 83 0.43 -5.67 26.21
N TRP A 84 0.22 -4.88 25.15
CA TRP A 84 -0.39 -5.35 23.89
C TRP A 84 0.31 -6.58 23.29
N GLU A 85 1.64 -6.70 23.47
CA GLU A 85 2.40 -7.85 22.97
C GLU A 85 2.05 -9.17 23.67
N ALA A 86 1.53 -9.12 24.90
CA ALA A 86 1.14 -10.31 25.65
C ALA A 86 -0.11 -10.98 25.07
N CYS A 87 -0.94 -10.23 24.34
CA CYS A 87 -2.14 -10.75 23.72
C CYS A 87 -1.84 -11.61 22.47
N ILE A 88 -0.62 -11.50 21.90
CA ILE A 88 -0.23 -12.31 20.74
C ILE A 88 0.32 -13.67 21.22
N PRO A 89 -0.26 -14.81 20.79
CA PRO A 89 0.19 -16.13 21.20
C PRO A 89 1.69 -16.35 20.94
N PRO A 90 2.45 -16.97 21.88
CA PRO A 90 3.87 -17.23 21.71
C PRO A 90 4.22 -17.98 20.41
N GLN A 91 3.36 -18.90 19.98
CA GLN A 91 3.53 -19.68 18.75
C GLN A 91 3.50 -18.78 17.52
N VAL A 92 2.57 -17.81 17.48
CA VAL A 92 2.46 -16.85 16.37
C VAL A 92 3.65 -15.89 16.39
N ARG A 93 4.07 -15.41 17.57
CA ARG A 93 5.23 -14.51 17.71
C ARG A 93 6.54 -15.11 17.18
N GLN A 94 6.68 -16.43 17.18
CA GLN A 94 7.87 -17.11 16.63
C GLN A 94 7.96 -17.02 15.10
N GLU A 95 6.82 -16.93 14.41
CA GLU A 95 6.71 -16.78 12.95
C GLU A 95 6.76 -15.31 12.49
N MET A 96 6.73 -14.37 13.43
CA MET A 96 6.77 -12.93 13.18
C MET A 96 8.20 -12.38 13.08
N LEU A 97 8.35 -11.21 12.48
CA LEU A 97 9.61 -10.47 12.52
C LEU A 97 9.92 -10.05 13.97
N SER A 98 11.07 -10.51 14.48
CA SER A 98 11.58 -10.15 15.81
C SER A 98 11.98 -8.68 15.97
N ARG A 99 12.14 -7.94 14.86
CA ARG A 99 12.54 -6.53 14.84
C ARG A 99 12.17 -5.89 13.51
N ARG A 100 12.00 -4.56 13.54
CA ARG A 100 11.68 -3.74 12.36
C ARG A 100 12.69 -3.88 11.22
N TRP A 101 13.93 -4.27 11.53
CA TRP A 101 14.92 -4.56 10.49
C TRP A 101 16.00 -5.55 10.91
N SER A 102 16.38 -6.45 10.00
CA SER A 102 17.52 -7.34 10.15
C SER A 102 18.16 -7.70 8.80
N LEU A 103 19.46 -7.99 8.83
CA LEU A 103 20.20 -8.46 7.65
C LEU A 103 19.87 -9.92 7.27
N ARG A 104 19.22 -10.69 8.16
CA ARG A 104 18.88 -12.09 7.86
C ARG A 104 17.85 -12.12 6.74
N ALA A 105 18.07 -13.05 5.80
CA ALA A 105 17.18 -13.22 4.66
C ALA A 105 15.77 -13.53 5.15
N PHE A 106 14.84 -12.65 4.79
CA PHE A 106 13.41 -12.88 4.86
C PHE A 106 12.98 -13.62 3.59
N ASP A 107 12.84 -14.94 3.68
CA ASP A 107 12.34 -15.76 2.57
C ASP A 107 11.40 -16.84 3.14
N PRO A 108 10.12 -16.50 3.35
CA PRO A 108 9.14 -17.44 3.85
C PRO A 108 8.99 -18.64 2.89
N PRO A 109 8.69 -19.84 3.41
CA PRO A 109 8.47 -21.02 2.58
C PRO A 109 7.40 -20.77 1.51
N ARG A 110 7.48 -21.55 0.43
CA ARG A 110 6.51 -21.43 -0.67
C ARG A 110 5.16 -21.95 -0.20
N THR A 111 4.19 -21.06 -0.11
CA THR A 111 2.80 -21.42 0.11
C THR A 111 2.09 -21.65 -1.22
N PRO A 112 1.26 -22.70 -1.37
CA PRO A 112 0.35 -22.83 -2.50
C PRO A 112 -0.66 -21.68 -2.51
N TRP A 113 -1.16 -21.33 -3.69
CA TRP A 113 -2.29 -20.42 -3.85
C TRP A 113 -3.19 -20.93 -4.99
N ILE A 114 -4.47 -20.59 -4.90
CA ILE A 114 -5.47 -20.92 -5.93
C ILE A 114 -5.63 -19.69 -6.80
N GLN A 115 -5.36 -19.82 -8.10
CA GLN A 115 -5.44 -18.71 -9.03
C GLN A 115 -6.83 -18.56 -9.62
N ASP A 116 -7.18 -17.31 -9.92
CA ASP A 116 -8.36 -16.94 -10.70
C ASP A 116 -9.65 -17.58 -10.18
N VAL A 117 -9.81 -17.57 -8.85
CA VAL A 117 -11.08 -17.93 -8.22
C VAL A 117 -12.11 -16.88 -8.61
N HIS A 118 -13.20 -17.34 -9.24
CA HIS A 118 -14.33 -16.49 -9.57
C HIS A 118 -15.10 -16.15 -8.29
N ILE A 119 -15.17 -14.86 -7.97
CA ILE A 119 -15.80 -14.40 -6.71
C ILE A 119 -17.18 -13.76 -6.93
N ALA A 120 -17.39 -13.10 -8.07
CA ALA A 120 -18.66 -12.47 -8.39
C ALA A 120 -18.78 -12.19 -9.88
N THR A 121 -20.00 -11.92 -10.33
CA THR A 121 -20.29 -11.40 -11.65
C THR A 121 -21.11 -10.13 -11.45
N ASP A 122 -20.71 -9.03 -12.08
CA ASP A 122 -21.52 -7.82 -12.03
C ASP A 122 -22.81 -8.05 -12.84
N PRO A 123 -24.00 -7.89 -12.22
CA PRO A 123 -25.27 -8.12 -12.91
C PRO A 123 -25.59 -7.09 -14.00
N GLN A 124 -24.92 -5.93 -14.03
CA GLN A 124 -25.22 -4.87 -15.00
C GLN A 124 -24.58 -5.11 -16.36
N ASP A 125 -23.32 -5.57 -16.39
CA ASP A 125 -22.55 -5.78 -17.62
C ASP A 125 -22.12 -7.24 -17.85
N GLY A 126 -22.23 -8.11 -16.83
CA GLY A 126 -21.84 -9.51 -16.89
C GLY A 126 -20.34 -9.75 -16.68
N ASP A 127 -19.56 -8.72 -16.32
CA ASP A 127 -18.13 -8.85 -16.08
C ASP A 127 -17.85 -9.71 -14.85
N ARG A 128 -16.86 -10.59 -14.96
CA ARG A 128 -16.46 -11.51 -13.87
C ARG A 128 -15.32 -10.93 -13.05
N LEU A 129 -15.45 -11.04 -11.73
CA LEU A 129 -14.45 -10.64 -10.76
C LEU A 129 -13.66 -11.86 -10.30
N TYR A 130 -12.34 -11.69 -10.23
CA TYR A 130 -11.41 -12.78 -9.91
C TYR A 130 -10.46 -12.41 -8.78
N ALA A 131 -10.12 -13.39 -7.95
CA ALA A 131 -9.11 -13.28 -6.90
C ALA A 131 -8.11 -14.43 -6.94
N ASP A 132 -6.91 -14.20 -6.41
CA ASP A 132 -5.99 -15.29 -6.06
C ASP A 132 -6.06 -15.52 -4.54
N LEU A 133 -6.26 -16.76 -4.12
CA LEU A 133 -6.39 -17.13 -2.71
C LEU A 133 -5.10 -17.75 -2.19
N TRP A 134 -4.51 -17.11 -1.20
CA TRP A 134 -3.37 -17.64 -0.47
C TRP A 134 -3.85 -18.19 0.86
N ILE A 135 -3.64 -19.47 1.06
CA ILE A 135 -4.19 -20.22 2.21
C ILE A 135 -3.01 -20.75 3.02
N PRO A 136 -3.09 -20.75 4.37
CA PRO A 136 -2.11 -21.43 5.20
C PRO A 136 -1.87 -22.87 4.73
N HIS A 137 -0.61 -23.30 4.67
CA HIS A 137 -0.28 -24.66 4.28
C HIS A 137 -0.53 -25.64 5.42
N GLU A 138 -0.56 -26.93 5.11
CA GLU A 138 -0.77 -28.00 6.10
C GLU A 138 0.27 -27.88 7.24
N GLY A 139 -0.21 -27.95 8.49
CA GLY A 139 0.61 -27.78 9.69
C GLY A 139 0.65 -26.35 10.26
N VAL A 140 0.18 -25.34 9.51
CA VAL A 140 -0.01 -23.98 10.04
C VAL A 140 -1.42 -23.85 10.62
N THR A 141 -1.52 -23.50 11.90
CA THR A 141 -2.82 -23.25 12.55
C THR A 141 -3.48 -22.01 11.95
N PRO A 142 -4.72 -22.09 11.44
CA PRO A 142 -5.45 -20.91 10.96
C PRO A 142 -5.66 -19.90 12.08
N SER A 143 -5.43 -18.62 11.77
CA SER A 143 -5.71 -17.48 12.64
C SER A 143 -7.21 -17.13 12.67
N GLY A 144 -7.98 -17.65 11.72
CA GLY A 144 -9.36 -17.24 11.45
C GLY A 144 -9.49 -15.90 10.71
N LEU A 145 -8.40 -15.16 10.50
CA LEU A 145 -8.41 -13.83 9.89
C LEU A 145 -8.14 -13.89 8.38
N VAL A 146 -8.88 -13.08 7.63
CA VAL A 146 -8.69 -12.84 6.19
C VAL A 146 -8.14 -11.45 5.94
N VAL A 147 -7.17 -11.34 5.04
CA VAL A 147 -6.74 -10.07 4.45
C VAL A 147 -7.26 -9.99 3.02
N LEU A 148 -8.19 -9.08 2.75
CA LEU A 148 -8.58 -8.72 1.38
C LEU A 148 -7.66 -7.60 0.90
N TYR A 149 -6.71 -7.95 0.02
CA TYR A 149 -5.70 -7.04 -0.49
C TYR A 149 -6.12 -6.38 -1.81
N LEU A 150 -6.00 -5.06 -1.86
CA LEU A 150 -6.31 -4.20 -3.00
C LEU A 150 -5.01 -3.56 -3.52
N HIS A 151 -4.63 -3.90 -4.74
CA HIS A 151 -3.35 -3.47 -5.31
C HIS A 151 -3.27 -1.94 -5.51
N GLY A 152 -2.07 -1.37 -5.37
CA GLY A 152 -1.83 0.05 -5.61
C GLY A 152 -1.52 0.34 -7.07
N SER A 153 -2.45 1.00 -7.76
CA SER A 153 -2.33 1.18 -9.21
C SER A 153 -2.92 2.46 -9.80
N GLY A 154 -3.19 3.47 -8.98
CA GLY A 154 -3.78 4.71 -9.46
C GLY A 154 -5.12 4.52 -10.17
N TRP A 155 -5.90 3.48 -9.81
CA TRP A 155 -7.23 3.12 -10.35
C TRP A 155 -7.28 2.76 -11.85
N HIS A 156 -6.19 2.95 -12.59
CA HIS A 156 -6.13 2.80 -14.06
C HIS A 156 -5.21 1.67 -14.53
N TYR A 157 -4.40 1.11 -13.61
CA TYR A 157 -3.32 0.19 -13.93
C TYR A 157 -3.38 -1.06 -13.05
N GLY A 158 -2.43 -1.96 -13.26
CA GLY A 158 -2.12 -3.03 -12.32
C GLY A 158 -3.06 -4.23 -12.38
N GLY A 159 -3.03 -5.01 -11.30
CA GLY A 159 -3.76 -6.25 -11.12
C GLY A 159 -3.21 -7.01 -9.91
N LYS A 160 -3.56 -8.29 -9.80
CA LYS A 160 -3.01 -9.22 -8.80
C LYS A 160 -1.49 -9.36 -8.96
N ASP A 161 -0.85 -9.85 -7.91
CA ASP A 161 0.57 -10.24 -7.90
C ASP A 161 1.58 -9.10 -8.15
N MET A 162 1.24 -7.89 -7.73
CA MET A 162 2.12 -6.73 -7.82
C MET A 162 3.18 -6.71 -6.72
N ARG A 163 4.19 -7.59 -6.83
CA ARG A 163 5.34 -7.70 -5.89
C ARG A 163 4.95 -8.16 -4.47
N THR A 164 3.78 -8.75 -4.30
CA THR A 164 3.20 -9.13 -3.00
C THR A 164 3.54 -10.56 -2.55
N ARG A 165 3.91 -11.48 -3.44
CA ARG A 165 4.08 -12.92 -3.12
C ARG A 165 4.86 -13.23 -1.84
N ARG A 166 5.98 -12.53 -1.61
CA ARG A 166 6.80 -12.77 -0.40
C ARG A 166 6.10 -12.31 0.86
N PHE A 167 5.42 -11.17 0.79
CA PHE A 167 4.64 -10.65 1.90
C PHE A 167 3.44 -11.55 2.18
N PHE A 168 2.77 -12.03 1.14
CA PHE A 168 1.65 -12.97 1.31
C PHE A 168 2.06 -14.30 1.92
N ARG A 169 3.14 -14.92 1.44
CA ARG A 169 3.71 -16.12 2.06
C ARG A 169 4.04 -15.92 3.53
N HIS A 170 4.53 -14.74 3.89
CA HIS A 170 4.84 -14.43 5.28
C HIS A 170 3.60 -14.45 6.15
N LEU A 171 2.54 -13.75 5.72
CA LEU A 171 1.28 -13.69 6.46
C LEU A 171 0.55 -15.04 6.49
N THR A 172 0.59 -15.82 5.40
CA THR A 172 -0.04 -17.16 5.40
C THR A 172 0.68 -18.16 6.32
N ASN A 173 1.98 -18.01 6.56
CA ASN A 173 2.69 -18.83 7.56
C ASN A 173 2.34 -18.45 9.00
N GLN A 174 1.71 -17.29 9.22
CA GLN A 174 1.13 -16.88 10.49
C GLN A 174 -0.35 -17.31 10.63
N GLY A 175 -0.87 -18.07 9.65
CA GLY A 175 -2.23 -18.59 9.67
C GLY A 175 -3.29 -17.66 9.06
N HIS A 176 -2.91 -16.56 8.42
CA HIS A 176 -3.87 -15.69 7.74
C HIS A 176 -4.24 -16.23 6.36
N VAL A 177 -5.50 -16.08 5.95
CA VAL A 177 -5.91 -16.24 4.55
C VAL A 177 -5.81 -14.90 3.85
N ILE A 178 -5.40 -14.89 2.57
CA ILE A 178 -5.28 -13.66 1.79
C ILE A 178 -6.05 -13.80 0.49
N ILE A 179 -6.86 -12.80 0.19
CA ILE A 179 -7.52 -12.61 -1.09
C ILE A 179 -6.78 -11.49 -1.81
N ASP A 180 -5.97 -11.84 -2.81
CA ASP A 180 -5.37 -10.86 -3.72
C ASP A 180 -6.41 -10.51 -4.80
N PHE A 181 -7.05 -9.37 -4.66
CA PHE A 181 -8.24 -9.03 -5.43
C PHE A 181 -7.95 -8.06 -6.57
N ALA A 182 -8.36 -8.44 -7.79
CA ALA A 182 -8.37 -7.56 -8.96
C ALA A 182 -9.74 -6.89 -9.11
N TYR A 183 -9.89 -5.71 -8.50
CA TYR A 183 -11.01 -4.83 -8.79
C TYR A 183 -10.90 -4.27 -10.22
N ARG A 184 -12.04 -3.96 -10.86
CA ARG A 184 -12.03 -3.43 -12.24
C ARG A 184 -11.44 -2.03 -12.28
N LEU A 185 -10.91 -1.63 -13.45
CA LEU A 185 -10.10 -0.41 -13.59
C LEU A 185 -10.75 0.62 -14.52
N ALA A 186 -10.45 1.88 -14.26
CA ALA A 186 -10.77 2.97 -15.17
C ALA A 186 -9.95 2.83 -16.47
N PRO A 187 -10.49 3.23 -17.64
CA PRO A 187 -11.76 3.96 -17.83
C PRO A 187 -13.00 3.04 -18.00
N ARG A 188 -12.85 1.72 -17.89
CA ARG A 188 -13.97 0.79 -18.10
C ARG A 188 -15.05 0.96 -17.04
N VAL A 189 -14.62 1.19 -15.79
CA VAL A 189 -15.48 1.38 -14.64
C VAL A 189 -15.12 2.66 -13.90
N ASP A 190 -16.09 3.23 -13.18
CA ASP A 190 -15.90 4.38 -12.30
C ASP A 190 -15.64 3.94 -10.84
N LEU A 191 -15.50 4.91 -9.93
CA LEU A 191 -15.27 4.62 -8.51
C LEU A 191 -16.45 3.92 -7.82
N TYR A 192 -17.70 4.12 -8.26
CA TYR A 192 -18.83 3.39 -7.69
C TYR A 192 -18.67 1.90 -7.94
N GLN A 193 -18.43 1.54 -9.19
CA GLN A 193 -18.25 0.14 -9.59
C GLN A 193 -17.01 -0.49 -8.93
N MET A 194 -15.92 0.25 -8.75
CA MET A 194 -14.75 -0.24 -7.99
C MET A 194 -15.09 -0.54 -6.54
N ILE A 195 -15.90 0.30 -5.89
CA ILE A 195 -16.33 0.04 -4.50
C ILE A 195 -17.33 -1.11 -4.45
N PHE A 196 -18.25 -1.22 -5.42
CA PHE A 196 -19.15 -2.36 -5.54
C PHE A 196 -18.38 -3.67 -5.69
N ASP A 197 -17.30 -3.69 -6.47
CA ASP A 197 -16.41 -4.83 -6.60
C ASP A 197 -15.80 -5.25 -5.25
N VAL A 198 -15.34 -4.28 -4.46
CA VAL A 198 -14.81 -4.53 -3.10
C VAL A 198 -15.90 -5.08 -2.18
N LYS A 199 -17.11 -4.53 -2.21
CA LYS A 199 -18.25 -5.01 -1.40
C LYS A 199 -18.67 -6.43 -1.78
N ARG A 200 -18.65 -6.76 -3.08
CA ARG A 200 -18.87 -8.14 -3.57
C ARG A 200 -17.79 -9.10 -3.09
N ALA A 201 -16.52 -8.67 -3.08
CA ALA A 201 -15.43 -9.49 -2.57
C ALA A 201 -15.55 -9.77 -1.06
N ILE A 202 -15.94 -8.77 -0.26
CA ILE A 202 -16.26 -8.94 1.18
C ILE A 202 -17.40 -9.94 1.33
N SER A 203 -18.49 -9.74 0.59
CA SER A 203 -19.67 -10.59 0.63
C SER A 203 -19.37 -12.04 0.28
N TRP A 204 -18.62 -12.25 -0.81
CA TRP A 204 -18.18 -13.57 -1.23
C TRP A 204 -17.34 -14.26 -0.15
N MET A 205 -16.40 -13.55 0.48
CA MET A 205 -15.58 -14.14 1.53
C MET A 205 -16.41 -14.54 2.75
N LYS A 206 -17.31 -13.68 3.23
CA LYS A 206 -18.20 -14.02 4.34
C LYS A 206 -19.00 -15.30 4.03
N ASN A 207 -19.57 -15.41 2.83
CA ASN A 207 -20.33 -16.60 2.41
C ASN A 207 -19.47 -17.87 2.25
N ASN A 208 -18.16 -17.73 2.12
CA ASN A 208 -17.22 -18.84 1.96
C ASN A 208 -16.31 -19.03 3.19
N ALA A 209 -16.57 -18.34 4.30
CA ALA A 209 -15.67 -18.30 5.44
C ALA A 209 -15.35 -19.70 5.99
N VAL A 210 -16.38 -20.53 6.14
CA VAL A 210 -16.26 -21.93 6.58
C VAL A 210 -15.36 -22.75 5.65
N ASN A 211 -15.46 -22.55 4.33
CA ASN A 211 -14.69 -23.31 3.33
C ASN A 211 -13.18 -23.05 3.43
N TYR A 212 -12.79 -21.90 3.97
CA TYR A 212 -11.40 -21.48 4.11
C TYR A 212 -10.91 -21.45 5.55
N GLY A 213 -11.71 -21.94 6.51
CA GLY A 213 -11.35 -21.98 7.94
C GLY A 213 -11.17 -20.60 8.56
N VAL A 214 -11.96 -19.62 8.11
CA VAL A 214 -11.91 -18.24 8.57
C VAL A 214 -13.21 -17.80 9.22
N ASP A 215 -13.13 -16.77 10.05
CA ASP A 215 -14.26 -16.13 10.70
C ASP A 215 -14.76 -14.99 9.79
N GLU A 216 -16.05 -15.02 9.44
CA GLU A 216 -16.68 -14.01 8.59
C GLU A 216 -16.63 -12.59 9.18
N ASN A 217 -16.42 -12.47 10.50
CA ASN A 217 -16.27 -11.20 11.19
C ASN A 217 -14.81 -10.73 11.29
N LYS A 218 -13.82 -11.56 10.92
CA LYS A 218 -12.39 -11.24 10.96
C LYS A 218 -11.82 -10.96 9.57
N ILE A 219 -12.41 -10.02 8.86
CA ILE A 219 -11.92 -9.55 7.56
C ILE A 219 -11.20 -8.22 7.74
N VAL A 220 -9.97 -8.13 7.25
CA VAL A 220 -9.18 -6.90 7.19
C VAL A 220 -9.05 -6.46 5.74
N LEU A 221 -9.37 -5.19 5.46
CA LEU A 221 -9.08 -4.60 4.16
C LEU A 221 -7.66 -4.05 4.17
N MET A 222 -6.88 -4.33 3.13
CA MET A 222 -5.51 -3.85 3.01
C MET A 222 -5.26 -3.37 1.60
N GLY A 223 -4.47 -2.31 1.44
CA GLY A 223 -4.04 -1.94 0.10
C GLY A 223 -2.92 -0.91 0.10
N GLY A 224 -2.43 -0.63 -1.11
CA GLY A 224 -1.47 0.45 -1.36
C GLY A 224 -2.07 1.54 -2.25
N SER A 225 -1.70 2.81 -2.05
CA SER A 225 -2.09 3.92 -2.92
C SER A 225 -3.61 3.92 -3.22
N ALA A 226 -4.00 3.85 -4.49
CA ALA A 226 -5.40 3.71 -4.92
C ALA A 226 -6.17 2.57 -4.24
N GLY A 227 -5.58 1.38 -4.11
CA GLY A 227 -6.20 0.25 -3.42
C GLY A 227 -6.40 0.52 -1.92
N ALA A 228 -5.48 1.27 -1.29
CA ALA A 228 -5.64 1.70 0.09
C ALA A 228 -6.79 2.72 0.25
N GLN A 229 -6.98 3.60 -0.72
CA GLN A 229 -8.14 4.52 -0.73
C GLN A 229 -9.45 3.74 -0.86
N LEU A 230 -9.52 2.74 -1.74
CA LEU A 230 -10.70 1.87 -1.86
C LEU A 230 -10.95 1.06 -0.58
N ALA A 231 -9.90 0.54 0.05
CA ALA A 231 -9.98 -0.17 1.32
C ALA A 231 -10.55 0.72 2.43
N LEU A 232 -10.02 1.94 2.59
CA LEU A 232 -10.49 2.91 3.57
C LEU A 232 -11.95 3.30 3.30
N LEU A 233 -12.30 3.62 2.05
CA LEU A 233 -13.65 4.04 1.70
C LEU A 233 -14.66 2.92 1.97
N ALA A 234 -14.38 1.69 1.53
CA ALA A 234 -15.25 0.55 1.77
C ALA A 234 -15.38 0.20 3.26
N ALA A 235 -14.31 0.35 4.05
CA ALA A 235 -14.31 0.11 5.49
C ALA A 235 -15.12 1.15 6.28
N TYR A 236 -15.12 2.41 5.83
CA TYR A 236 -15.80 3.51 6.53
C TYR A 236 -17.25 3.72 6.08
N THR A 237 -17.67 3.01 5.04
CA THR A 237 -19.04 3.04 4.53
C THR A 237 -19.69 1.66 4.55
N PRO A 238 -19.64 0.91 5.69
CA PRO A 238 -20.30 -0.38 5.76
C PRO A 238 -21.81 -0.18 5.55
N ASN A 239 -22.38 -0.89 4.59
CA ASN A 239 -23.81 -0.88 4.27
C ASN A 239 -24.38 0.49 3.86
N ASP A 240 -23.53 1.45 3.51
CA ASP A 240 -23.99 2.73 2.97
C ASP A 240 -24.73 2.48 1.64
N PRO A 241 -26.02 2.83 1.51
CA PRO A 241 -26.80 2.55 0.31
C PRO A 241 -26.21 3.15 -0.97
N ARG A 242 -25.39 4.20 -0.87
CA ARG A 242 -24.70 4.82 -2.01
C ARG A 242 -23.57 3.95 -2.55
N PHE A 243 -23.01 3.08 -1.71
CA PHE A 243 -21.87 2.22 -2.00
C PHE A 243 -22.19 0.72 -1.92
N GLN A 244 -23.44 0.37 -1.67
CA GLN A 244 -23.90 -1.00 -1.59
C GLN A 244 -24.51 -1.43 -2.94
N PRO A 245 -23.91 -2.38 -3.66
CA PRO A 245 -24.51 -2.87 -4.89
C PRO A 245 -25.76 -3.70 -4.59
N LEU A 246 -26.76 -3.65 -5.48
CA LEU A 246 -28.07 -4.29 -5.25
C LEU A 246 -28.00 -5.80 -5.04
N ASP A 247 -27.00 -6.47 -5.61
CA ASP A 247 -26.75 -7.90 -5.46
C ASP A 247 -26.10 -8.29 -4.12
N VAL A 248 -25.69 -7.31 -3.30
CA VAL A 248 -25.10 -7.55 -1.97
C VAL A 248 -26.03 -7.05 -0.87
N GLN A 249 -26.78 -7.98 -0.26
CA GLN A 249 -27.72 -7.68 0.82
C GLN A 249 -27.14 -7.88 2.23
N GLN A 250 -26.00 -8.57 2.33
CA GLN A 250 -25.37 -8.88 3.60
C GLN A 250 -24.57 -7.72 4.16
N ASP A 251 -24.31 -7.77 5.47
CA ASP A 251 -23.44 -6.82 6.15
C ASP A 251 -22.01 -6.84 5.58
N THR A 252 -21.51 -5.67 5.23
CA THR A 252 -20.17 -5.43 4.68
C THR A 252 -19.21 -4.79 5.69
N SER A 253 -19.56 -4.80 6.98
CA SER A 253 -18.62 -4.44 8.05
C SER A 253 -17.42 -5.40 8.10
N ILE A 254 -16.29 -4.87 8.55
CA ILE A 254 -14.97 -5.51 8.58
C ILE A 254 -14.28 -5.18 9.92
N CYS A 255 -13.26 -5.93 10.33
CA CYS A 255 -12.64 -5.76 11.65
C CYS A 255 -11.40 -4.85 11.68
N GLY A 256 -10.83 -4.48 10.53
CA GLY A 256 -9.70 -3.55 10.49
C GLY A 256 -9.27 -3.15 9.09
N VAL A 257 -8.55 -2.04 8.98
CA VAL A 257 -8.00 -1.58 7.70
C VAL A 257 -6.52 -1.24 7.80
N VAL A 258 -5.75 -1.61 6.77
CA VAL A 258 -4.32 -1.30 6.64
C VAL A 258 -4.10 -0.50 5.35
N SER A 259 -3.70 0.76 5.50
CA SER A 259 -3.49 1.69 4.39
C SER A 259 -1.99 1.97 4.20
N TYR A 260 -1.43 1.48 3.09
CA TYR A 260 -0.11 1.87 2.62
C TYR A 260 -0.25 3.12 1.74
N TYR A 261 0.13 4.28 2.27
CA TYR A 261 0.17 5.58 1.57
C TYR A 261 -1.07 5.89 0.70
N GLY A 262 -2.25 5.57 1.24
CA GLY A 262 -3.53 5.77 0.56
C GLY A 262 -3.97 7.23 0.53
N PRO A 263 -4.53 7.71 -0.59
CA PRO A 263 -5.30 8.95 -0.62
C PRO A 263 -6.50 8.90 0.33
N THR A 264 -6.74 9.97 1.07
CA THR A 264 -7.80 10.11 2.08
C THR A 264 -8.70 11.32 1.81
N ASP A 265 -8.19 12.31 1.08
CA ASP A 265 -8.91 13.50 0.58
C ASP A 265 -8.58 13.71 -0.91
N LEU A 266 -9.55 13.47 -1.78
CA LEU A 266 -9.38 13.57 -3.23
C LEU A 266 -9.32 15.03 -3.71
N ILE A 267 -9.90 15.99 -2.98
CA ILE A 267 -9.80 17.41 -3.30
C ILE A 267 -8.37 17.89 -3.00
N GLU A 268 -7.82 17.54 -1.84
CA GLU A 268 -6.44 17.87 -1.47
C GLU A 268 -5.46 17.21 -2.46
N LEU A 269 -5.68 15.94 -2.80
CA LEU A 269 -4.88 15.22 -3.79
C LEU A 269 -4.88 15.93 -5.16
N HIS A 270 -6.07 16.29 -5.67
CA HIS A 270 -6.19 17.02 -6.93
C HIS A 270 -5.43 18.35 -6.88
N ARG A 271 -5.64 19.14 -5.82
CA ARG A 271 -4.99 20.44 -5.63
C ARG A 271 -3.47 20.29 -5.61
N TYR A 272 -2.96 19.27 -4.94
CA TYR A 272 -1.54 18.98 -4.90
C TYR A 272 -0.99 18.61 -6.29
N PHE A 273 -1.70 17.78 -7.05
CA PHE A 273 -1.30 17.43 -8.40
C PHE A 273 -1.30 18.62 -9.35
N GLU A 274 -2.33 19.47 -9.31
CA GLU A 274 -2.38 20.71 -10.06
C GLU A 274 -1.19 21.62 -9.72
N ALA A 275 -0.96 21.87 -8.43
CA ALA A 275 0.14 22.73 -7.99
C ALA A 275 1.52 22.21 -8.44
N LYS A 276 1.72 20.89 -8.40
CA LYS A 276 3.03 20.26 -8.66
C LYS A 276 3.29 19.95 -10.14
N PHE A 277 2.26 19.60 -10.92
CA PHE A 277 2.42 19.01 -12.25
C PHE A 277 1.81 19.84 -13.40
N ARG A 278 0.95 20.84 -13.14
CA ARG A 278 0.27 21.63 -14.20
C ARG A 278 1.20 22.26 -15.23
N ARG A 279 2.40 22.69 -14.82
CA ARG A 279 3.38 23.37 -15.69
C ARG A 279 4.18 22.43 -16.60
N ILE A 280 3.86 21.13 -16.63
CA ILE A 280 4.58 20.15 -17.45
C ILE A 280 3.87 19.96 -18.80
N PRO A 281 4.44 20.39 -19.93
CA PRO A 281 3.83 20.19 -21.25
C PRO A 281 4.05 18.74 -21.73
N VAL A 282 3.39 17.77 -21.10
CA VAL A 282 3.51 16.33 -21.44
C VAL A 282 3.06 16.06 -22.88
N ARG A 283 1.96 16.70 -23.32
CA ARG A 283 1.37 16.45 -24.65
C ARG A 283 2.12 17.10 -25.82
N ARG A 284 2.94 18.13 -25.59
CA ARG A 284 3.63 18.89 -26.67
C ARG A 284 5.10 18.51 -26.86
N SER A 285 5.69 17.73 -25.96
CA SER A 285 7.11 17.35 -26.05
C SER A 285 7.30 15.99 -26.74
N PHE A 286 7.93 16.00 -27.92
CA PHE A 286 8.28 14.78 -28.66
C PHE A 286 9.16 13.82 -27.83
N LEU A 287 10.06 14.38 -27.01
CA LEU A 287 10.95 13.63 -26.12
C LEU A 287 10.22 12.80 -25.08
N ILE A 288 8.99 13.18 -24.72
CA ILE A 288 8.16 12.49 -23.72
C ILE A 288 7.18 11.52 -24.40
N LYS A 289 6.65 11.90 -25.57
CA LYS A 289 5.62 11.12 -26.29
C LYS A 289 6.10 9.74 -26.73
N VAL A 290 7.28 9.64 -27.35
CA VAL A 290 7.80 8.36 -27.88
C VAL A 290 8.08 7.34 -26.76
N PRO A 291 8.73 7.70 -25.64
CA PRO A 291 8.86 6.80 -24.49
C PRO A 291 7.51 6.31 -23.94
N ILE A 292 6.50 7.17 -23.83
CA ILE A 292 5.16 6.79 -23.34
C ILE A 292 4.53 5.74 -24.24
N THR A 293 4.50 5.95 -25.57
CA THR A 293 3.87 4.97 -26.49
C THR A 293 4.57 3.61 -26.44
N ARG A 294 5.90 3.58 -26.33
CA ARG A 294 6.66 2.33 -26.15
C ARG A 294 6.33 1.65 -24.81
N TRP A 295 6.23 2.45 -23.75
CA TRP A 295 5.85 1.97 -22.42
C TRP A 295 4.43 1.39 -22.41
N GLU A 296 3.44 2.09 -22.97
CA GLU A 296 2.04 1.63 -23.04
C GLU A 296 1.92 0.30 -23.80
N LYS A 297 2.64 0.15 -24.92
CA LYS A 297 2.65 -1.10 -25.68
C LYS A 297 3.21 -2.26 -24.84
N ARG A 298 4.26 -1.99 -24.05
CA ARG A 298 4.81 -2.98 -23.11
C ARG A 298 3.84 -3.28 -21.97
N ALA A 299 3.26 -2.25 -21.37
CA ALA A 299 2.35 -2.36 -20.23
C ALA A 299 1.10 -3.20 -20.57
N ARG A 300 0.51 -3.00 -21.76
CA ARG A 300 -0.60 -3.83 -22.27
C ARG A 300 -0.20 -5.29 -22.44
N ARG A 301 0.97 -5.56 -23.03
CA ARG A 301 1.48 -6.93 -23.22
C ARG A 301 1.69 -7.67 -21.90
N THR A 302 2.03 -6.95 -20.84
CA THR A 302 2.25 -7.51 -19.51
C THR A 302 1.00 -7.49 -18.62
N GLY A 303 -0.16 -7.06 -19.15
CA GLY A 303 -1.41 -6.93 -18.38
C GLY A 303 -1.45 -5.79 -17.37
N PHE A 304 -0.40 -4.96 -17.28
CA PHE A 304 -0.33 -3.82 -16.34
C PHE A 304 -1.21 -2.64 -16.76
N LEU A 305 -1.50 -2.52 -18.05
CA LEU A 305 -2.45 -1.55 -18.60
C LEU A 305 -3.58 -2.34 -19.25
N PRO A 306 -4.86 -2.05 -18.98
CA PRO A 306 -5.95 -2.73 -19.66
C PRO A 306 -5.87 -2.48 -21.19
N PRO A 307 -6.50 -3.34 -22.02
CA PRO A 307 -6.41 -3.24 -23.48
C PRO A 307 -6.77 -1.84 -24.02
N ASP A 308 -7.83 -1.27 -23.48
CA ASP A 308 -8.40 0.05 -23.74
C ASP A 308 -7.77 1.18 -22.91
N GLY A 309 -6.87 0.85 -21.98
CA GLY A 309 -6.18 1.81 -21.12
C GLY A 309 -5.19 2.70 -21.86
N ARG A 310 -4.85 3.82 -21.24
CA ARG A 310 -3.77 4.72 -21.68
C ARG A 310 -2.98 5.23 -20.48
N PHE A 311 -1.81 5.79 -20.74
CA PHE A 311 -1.12 6.57 -19.72
C PHE A 311 -1.97 7.78 -19.34
N VAL A 312 -2.23 7.91 -18.05
CA VAL A 312 -2.96 8.99 -17.40
C VAL A 312 -1.97 9.79 -16.57
N THR A 313 -1.89 11.09 -16.85
CA THR A 313 -1.02 11.99 -16.09
C THR A 313 -1.56 12.22 -14.68
N PRO A 314 -0.73 12.61 -13.69
CA PRO A 314 -1.21 12.91 -12.35
C PRO A 314 -2.37 13.92 -12.30
N ILE A 315 -2.37 14.95 -13.17
CA ILE A 315 -3.45 15.94 -13.22
C ILE A 315 -4.75 15.40 -13.84
N GLU A 316 -4.65 14.39 -14.71
CA GLU A 316 -5.81 13.75 -15.35
C GLU A 316 -6.37 12.58 -14.51
N ILE A 317 -5.66 12.12 -13.48
CA ILE A 317 -5.99 10.86 -12.80
C ILE A 317 -7.32 10.90 -12.06
N LEU A 318 -7.62 12.00 -11.37
CA LEU A 318 -8.90 12.16 -10.66
C LEU A 318 -10.01 12.64 -11.59
N PRO A 319 -9.79 13.61 -12.52
CA PRO A 319 -10.85 14.04 -13.43
C PRO A 319 -11.32 12.92 -14.38
N ASN A 320 -10.42 12.04 -14.84
CA ASN A 320 -10.84 10.88 -15.65
C ASN A 320 -11.64 9.86 -14.83
N LEU A 321 -11.40 9.79 -13.53
CA LEU A 321 -11.98 8.79 -12.64
C LEU A 321 -13.33 9.23 -12.06
N ILE A 322 -13.46 10.52 -11.72
CA ILE A 322 -14.69 11.12 -11.17
C ILE A 322 -15.58 11.69 -12.28
N GLY A 323 -15.01 11.98 -13.45
CA GLY A 323 -15.71 12.52 -14.61
C GLY A 323 -15.67 14.04 -14.72
N ASP A 324 -15.23 14.77 -13.68
CA ASP A 324 -15.07 16.22 -13.72
C ASP A 324 -14.00 16.74 -12.73
N LEU A 325 -13.76 18.05 -12.76
CA LEU A 325 -12.90 18.77 -11.83
C LEU A 325 -13.60 19.02 -10.47
N PRO A 326 -12.84 19.19 -9.36
CA PRO A 326 -13.42 19.35 -8.02
C PRO A 326 -14.36 20.55 -7.86
N ASP A 327 -14.19 21.61 -8.64
CA ASP A 327 -15.04 22.81 -8.61
C ASP A 327 -16.43 22.58 -9.21
N ARG A 328 -16.58 21.56 -10.07
CA ARG A 328 -17.86 21.19 -10.69
C ARG A 328 -18.48 19.92 -10.12
N ALA A 329 -17.66 19.04 -9.54
CA ALA A 329 -18.08 17.77 -8.93
C ALA A 329 -17.69 17.66 -7.45
N THR A 330 -17.74 18.77 -6.70
CA THR A 330 -17.29 18.83 -5.29
C THR A 330 -17.92 17.73 -4.45
N ASP A 331 -19.22 17.49 -4.62
CA ASP A 331 -19.95 16.46 -3.87
C ASP A 331 -19.42 15.05 -4.14
N LEU A 332 -19.04 14.73 -5.39
CA LEU A 332 -18.45 13.44 -5.73
C LEU A 332 -17.05 13.30 -5.15
N TYR A 333 -16.20 14.33 -5.24
CA TYR A 333 -14.87 14.28 -4.62
C TYR A 333 -14.98 14.07 -3.10
N ASN A 334 -15.92 14.76 -2.44
CA ASN A 334 -16.17 14.59 -1.01
C ASN A 334 -16.72 13.19 -0.71
N LEU A 335 -17.67 12.71 -1.51
CA LEU A 335 -18.27 11.38 -1.37
C LEU A 335 -17.23 10.27 -1.50
N PHE A 336 -16.25 10.39 -2.39
CA PHE A 336 -15.19 9.39 -2.56
C PHE A 336 -13.96 9.60 -1.67
N SER A 337 -13.95 10.62 -0.81
CA SER A 337 -12.86 10.88 0.12
C SER A 337 -13.12 10.17 1.45
N PRO A 338 -12.32 9.14 1.84
CA PRO A 338 -12.53 8.40 3.09
C PRO A 338 -12.65 9.29 4.34
N ILE A 339 -11.93 10.41 4.39
CA ILE A 339 -11.93 11.32 5.54
C ILE A 339 -13.33 11.86 5.89
N ASN A 340 -14.22 11.96 4.90
CA ASN A 340 -15.58 12.47 5.09
C ASN A 340 -16.57 11.43 5.63
N HIS A 341 -16.13 10.18 5.83
CA HIS A 341 -16.96 9.08 6.35
C HIS A 341 -16.48 8.59 7.72
N VAL A 342 -15.55 9.30 8.34
CA VAL A 342 -15.04 8.96 9.67
C VAL A 342 -16.14 9.12 10.71
N GLY A 343 -16.37 8.06 11.49
CA GLY A 343 -17.26 8.05 12.65
C GLY A 343 -16.91 6.90 13.59
N ALA A 344 -17.59 6.81 14.73
CA ALA A 344 -17.33 5.78 15.75
C ALA A 344 -17.55 4.34 15.25
N HIS A 345 -18.25 4.17 14.11
CA HIS A 345 -18.45 2.89 13.44
C HIS A 345 -17.22 2.42 12.65
N CYS A 346 -16.24 3.31 12.39
CA CYS A 346 -15.06 2.94 11.64
C CYS A 346 -14.22 1.90 12.40
N PRO A 347 -13.67 0.90 11.69
CA PRO A 347 -12.86 -0.13 12.31
C PRO A 347 -11.47 0.40 12.67
N PRO A 348 -10.73 -0.33 13.53
CA PRO A 348 -9.31 -0.10 13.76
C PRO A 348 -8.52 0.12 12.46
N THR A 349 -7.62 1.11 12.46
CA THR A 349 -6.94 1.55 11.23
C THR A 349 -5.43 1.68 11.45
N LEU A 350 -4.63 0.94 10.68
CA LEU A 350 -3.18 1.13 10.55
C LEU A 350 -2.86 1.95 9.29
N LEU A 351 -2.16 3.08 9.47
CA LEU A 351 -1.74 4.01 8.43
C LEU A 351 -0.21 3.98 8.31
N LEU A 352 0.30 3.65 7.12
CA LEU A 352 1.72 3.50 6.83
C LEU A 352 2.13 4.49 5.74
N GLN A 353 2.91 5.53 6.10
CA GLN A 353 3.15 6.68 5.22
C GLN A 353 4.63 7.02 5.06
N GLY A 354 5.10 7.12 3.81
CA GLY A 354 6.43 7.67 3.50
C GLY A 354 6.44 9.21 3.56
N LEU A 355 7.41 9.82 4.25
CA LEU A 355 7.47 11.28 4.43
C LEU A 355 7.93 12.06 3.19
N HIS A 356 8.55 11.38 2.22
CA HIS A 356 8.97 11.96 0.94
C HIS A 356 8.00 11.68 -0.20
N ASP A 357 6.86 11.04 0.09
CA ASP A 357 5.84 10.66 -0.88
C ASP A 357 5.57 11.74 -1.92
N PHE A 358 6.00 11.46 -3.16
CA PHE A 358 5.84 12.39 -4.26
C PHE A 358 4.38 12.73 -4.56
N GLY A 359 3.43 11.86 -4.17
CA GLY A 359 1.99 11.96 -4.35
C GLY A 359 1.31 12.94 -3.38
N GLY A 360 2.00 13.36 -2.32
CA GLY A 360 1.50 14.40 -1.40
C GLY A 360 0.52 13.91 -0.34
N MET A 361 0.51 12.61 -0.02
CA MET A 361 -0.45 12.01 0.92
C MET A 361 -0.17 12.29 2.40
N VAL A 362 1.01 12.82 2.77
CA VAL A 362 1.44 12.95 4.17
C VAL A 362 0.45 13.76 5.02
N ASN A 363 0.01 14.93 4.55
CA ASN A 363 -0.86 15.80 5.34
C ASN A 363 -2.27 15.21 5.47
N GLN A 364 -2.88 14.82 4.36
CA GLN A 364 -4.21 14.17 4.36
C GLN A 364 -4.25 12.87 5.20
N VAL A 365 -3.16 12.08 5.25
CA VAL A 365 -3.09 10.89 6.13
C VAL A 365 -3.00 11.27 7.60
N ARG A 366 -2.28 12.34 7.95
CA ARG A 366 -2.26 12.88 9.32
C ARG A 366 -3.64 13.41 9.73
N SER A 367 -4.32 14.15 8.84
CA SER A 367 -5.68 14.63 9.06
C SER A 367 -6.66 13.48 9.29
N LEU A 368 -6.52 12.38 8.53
CA LEU A 368 -7.34 11.19 8.75
C LEU A 368 -7.06 10.55 10.11
N HIS A 369 -5.79 10.41 10.50
CA HIS A 369 -5.42 9.85 11.82
C HIS A 369 -6.02 10.67 12.96
N GLU A 370 -5.97 11.99 12.87
CA GLU A 370 -6.57 12.90 13.84
C GLU A 370 -8.10 12.80 13.86
N ALA A 371 -8.74 12.72 12.69
CA ALA A 371 -10.18 12.53 12.60
C ALA A 371 -10.64 11.22 13.27
N LEU A 372 -9.92 10.11 13.04
CA LEU A 372 -10.20 8.82 13.69
C LEU A 372 -10.03 8.91 15.20
N PHE A 373 -8.94 9.52 15.66
CA PHE A 373 -8.69 9.72 17.08
C PHE A 373 -9.81 10.54 17.75
N ASN A 374 -10.23 11.63 17.12
CA ASN A 374 -11.32 12.48 17.61
C ASN A 374 -12.68 11.77 17.60
N ALA A 375 -12.89 10.80 16.70
CA ALA A 375 -14.07 9.94 16.66
C ALA A 375 -14.02 8.78 17.67
N GLY A 376 -12.95 8.66 18.47
CA GLY A 376 -12.76 7.55 19.41
C GLY A 376 -12.37 6.23 18.74
N VAL A 377 -11.94 6.26 17.48
CA VAL A 377 -11.56 5.08 16.70
C VAL A 377 -10.08 4.80 16.88
N MET A 378 -9.75 3.53 17.11
CA MET A 378 -8.36 3.10 17.22
C MET A 378 -7.61 3.32 15.91
N SER A 379 -6.56 4.14 15.95
CA SER A 379 -5.72 4.42 14.80
C SER A 379 -4.25 4.41 15.16
N ILE A 380 -3.42 3.82 14.30
CA ILE A 380 -1.97 3.81 14.40
C ILE A 380 -1.40 4.45 13.14
N LEU A 381 -0.67 5.55 13.29
CA LEU A 381 0.09 6.17 12.20
C LEU A 381 1.59 5.87 12.36
N VAL A 382 2.18 5.26 11.34
CA VAL A 382 3.63 5.03 11.22
C VAL A 382 4.19 5.82 10.04
N GLU A 383 5.15 6.68 10.33
CA GLU A 383 5.78 7.54 9.33
C GLU A 383 7.23 7.12 9.04
N PHE A 384 7.51 6.83 7.77
CA PHE A 384 8.80 6.38 7.29
C PHE A 384 9.62 7.57 6.76
N HIS A 385 10.69 7.91 7.48
CA HIS A 385 11.55 9.04 7.17
C HIS A 385 12.27 8.89 5.83
N ASN A 386 12.28 9.97 5.04
CA ASN A 386 12.94 10.03 3.73
C ASN A 386 12.45 8.98 2.71
N THR A 387 11.30 8.35 2.98
CA THR A 387 10.77 7.24 2.20
C THR A 387 9.72 7.73 1.19
N GLU A 388 9.79 7.19 -0.03
CA GLU A 388 8.92 7.56 -1.15
C GLU A 388 7.62 6.76 -1.19
N HIS A 389 6.69 7.20 -2.05
CA HIS A 389 5.49 6.44 -2.40
C HIS A 389 5.85 5.06 -2.97
N GLY A 390 5.13 3.99 -2.62
CA GLY A 390 5.44 2.64 -3.12
C GLY A 390 6.75 2.07 -2.58
N PHE A 391 7.12 2.40 -1.34
CA PHE A 391 8.39 1.95 -0.73
C PHE A 391 8.46 0.43 -0.51
N ASP A 392 7.30 -0.21 -0.41
CA ASP A 392 7.04 -1.64 -0.22
C ASP A 392 7.22 -2.47 -1.51
N LEU A 393 7.26 -1.81 -2.68
CA LEU A 393 7.50 -2.48 -3.98
C LEU A 393 8.88 -3.16 -4.06
N ILE A 394 9.83 -2.75 -3.22
CA ILE A 394 11.09 -3.47 -3.03
C ILE A 394 10.90 -4.49 -1.92
N PRO A 395 11.18 -5.79 -2.16
CA PRO A 395 10.95 -6.83 -1.19
C PRO A 395 11.62 -6.57 0.19
N PRO A 396 10.98 -7.01 1.28
CA PRO A 396 11.47 -6.78 2.66
C PRO A 396 12.86 -7.36 2.94
N LYS A 397 13.31 -8.36 2.16
CA LYS A 397 14.69 -8.87 2.21
C LYS A 397 15.75 -7.78 2.01
N TRP A 398 15.44 -6.76 1.23
CA TRP A 398 16.38 -5.70 0.88
C TRP A 398 16.03 -4.38 1.55
N SER A 399 14.75 -4.04 1.55
CA SER A 399 14.26 -2.72 1.93
C SER A 399 13.97 -2.63 3.42
N PRO A 400 14.68 -1.76 4.16
CA PRO A 400 14.42 -1.54 5.59
C PRO A 400 13.04 -0.95 5.84
N ALA A 401 12.55 -0.08 4.94
CA ALA A 401 11.20 0.50 5.05
C ALA A 401 10.12 -0.57 4.88
N THR A 402 10.28 -1.45 3.89
CA THR A 402 9.34 -2.55 3.66
C THR A 402 9.35 -3.52 4.82
N GLN A 403 10.52 -3.90 5.35
CA GLN A 403 10.60 -4.80 6.50
C GLN A 403 9.99 -4.19 7.77
N ALA A 404 10.20 -2.90 8.01
CA ALA A 404 9.59 -2.18 9.12
C ALA A 404 8.06 -2.09 8.97
N ALA A 405 7.57 -1.82 7.76
CA ALA A 405 6.13 -1.83 7.48
C ALA A 405 5.52 -3.23 7.60
N THR A 406 6.20 -4.29 7.13
CA THR A 406 5.78 -5.67 7.35
C THR A 406 5.70 -6.01 8.84
N TYR A 407 6.69 -5.57 9.63
CA TYR A 407 6.73 -5.75 11.09
C TYR A 407 5.52 -5.11 11.79
N ASP A 408 5.11 -3.92 11.35
CA ASP A 408 3.93 -3.24 11.90
C ASP A 408 2.64 -3.92 11.46
N THR A 409 2.53 -4.27 10.18
CA THR A 409 1.32 -4.89 9.65
C THR A 409 1.04 -6.25 10.28
N GLU A 410 2.03 -7.13 10.42
CA GLU A 410 1.81 -8.44 11.07
C GLU A 410 1.34 -8.32 12.52
N ARG A 411 1.79 -7.29 13.25
CA ARG A 411 1.37 -7.03 14.63
C ARG A 411 -0.07 -6.57 14.69
N PHE A 412 -0.43 -5.64 13.82
CA PHE A 412 -1.80 -5.17 13.72
C PHE A 412 -2.76 -6.31 13.37
N LEU A 413 -2.40 -7.16 12.40
CA LEU A 413 -3.21 -8.34 12.03
C LEU A 413 -3.30 -9.35 13.17
N ALA A 414 -2.19 -9.66 13.84
CA ALA A 414 -2.19 -10.58 14.98
C ALA A 414 -3.05 -10.07 16.13
N LEU A 415 -3.01 -8.76 16.41
CA LEU A 415 -3.87 -8.15 17.42
C LEU A 415 -5.35 -8.31 17.08
N LEU A 416 -5.75 -8.05 15.85
CA LEU A 416 -7.14 -8.25 15.41
C LEU A 416 -7.57 -9.73 15.36
N ALA A 417 -6.62 -10.64 15.23
CA ALA A 417 -6.91 -12.08 15.21
C ALA A 417 -7.12 -12.65 16.63
N TYR A 418 -6.35 -12.18 17.61
CA TYR A 418 -6.20 -12.84 18.92
C TYR A 418 -6.61 -11.99 20.14
N CYS A 419 -6.91 -10.71 19.97
CA CYS A 419 -7.31 -9.77 21.03
C CYS A 419 -8.71 -9.26 20.74
#